data_AF-A0A7X9A5K0-F1
#
_entry.id   AF-A0A7X9A5K0-F1
#
_cell.length_a   1.000
_cell.length_b   1.000
_cell.length_c   1.000
_cell.angle_alpha   90.00
_cell.angle_beta   90.00
_cell.angle_gamma   90.00
#
_symmetry.space_group_name_H-M   'P 1'
#
loop_
_entity.id
_entity.type
_entity.pdbx_description
1 polymer ?
#
loop_
_entity_poly.entity_id
_entity_poly.type
_entity_poly.pdbx_seq_one_letter_code
_entity_poly.pdbx_strand_id
1 'polypeptide(L)'
;MKTDPLFNLKQKNRLSREKKVTLGLIITGILSFLVVLVTIYGQFTGTFLIKLTSAAERKGILLATDHGFESETEKLVLNPISNVEDILESNIVRIEEILASEGGQYEDPDGNNYYIAYTFFVKNSGREVIDVRYDLTLLRQHKRLGEALAVIMYIDNLDGTPPEKEIYYKKEGSNLLGAKRFENFEVDEVKKITIITFIDGHRSNPEMLGGAVKIQLVFTVETADE
;
A
#
# COMPACT_ATOMS: atom_id res chain seq x y z
N MET A 1 41.94 -19.27 -70.97
CA MET A 1 42.22 -20.54 -70.24
C MET A 1 42.14 -20.23 -68.75
N LYS A 2 41.42 -21.07 -68.00
CA LYS A 2 40.98 -20.92 -66.60
C LYS A 2 42.01 -20.31 -65.63
N THR A 3 41.53 -19.55 -64.66
CA THR A 3 41.56 -19.93 -63.22
C THR A 3 40.69 -18.95 -62.42
N ASP A 4 39.53 -19.43 -61.97
CA ASP A 4 38.96 -18.98 -60.70
C ASP A 4 39.85 -19.52 -59.58
N PRO A 5 40.03 -18.73 -58.50
CA PRO A 5 39.89 -19.31 -57.19
C PRO A 5 38.84 -18.53 -56.40
N LEU A 6 37.75 -19.24 -56.13
CA LEU A 6 37.01 -19.17 -54.88
C LEU A 6 37.95 -19.00 -53.67
N PHE A 7 37.34 -18.51 -52.58
CA PHE A 7 37.73 -18.74 -51.19
C PHE A 7 38.49 -17.61 -50.46
N ASN A 8 37.74 -16.61 -49.99
CA ASN A 8 38.01 -16.08 -48.66
C ASN A 8 36.74 -15.56 -47.95
N LEU A 9 35.84 -16.49 -47.60
CA LEU A 9 34.84 -16.27 -46.57
C LEU A 9 35.50 -16.43 -45.20
N LYS A 10 35.82 -15.30 -44.54
CA LYS A 10 35.75 -15.03 -43.08
C LYS A 10 36.83 -14.03 -42.64
N GLN A 11 36.59 -12.73 -42.82
CA GLN A 11 37.11 -11.76 -41.86
C GLN A 11 36.14 -11.70 -40.68
N LYS A 12 36.42 -12.52 -39.65
CA LYS A 12 35.80 -12.36 -38.33
C LYS A 12 36.37 -11.08 -37.73
N ASN A 13 35.67 -9.95 -37.87
CA ASN A 13 36.02 -8.66 -37.27
C ASN A 13 36.14 -8.79 -35.75
N ARG A 14 37.32 -9.18 -35.26
CA ARG A 14 37.65 -9.18 -33.84
C ARG A 14 37.87 -7.74 -33.45
N LEU A 15 36.96 -7.18 -32.65
CA LEU A 15 37.12 -5.86 -32.04
C LEU A 15 38.52 -5.75 -31.41
N SER A 16 39.23 -4.66 -31.70
CA SER A 16 40.55 -4.40 -31.11
C SER A 16 40.44 -4.37 -29.58
N ARG A 17 41.55 -4.68 -28.88
CA ARG A 17 41.57 -4.75 -27.41
C ARG A 17 41.07 -3.44 -26.78
N GLU A 18 41.42 -2.31 -27.37
CA GLU A 18 40.94 -0.97 -26.99
C GLU A 18 39.42 -0.84 -27.15
N LYS A 19 38.86 -1.21 -28.32
CA LYS A 19 37.41 -1.16 -28.55
C LYS A 19 36.62 -2.06 -27.59
N LYS A 20 37.20 -3.19 -27.16
CA LYS A 20 36.59 -4.06 -26.13
C LYS A 20 36.60 -3.42 -24.75
N VAL A 21 37.69 -2.73 -24.39
CA VAL A 21 37.80 -2.02 -23.11
C VAL A 21 36.84 -0.84 -23.08
N THR A 22 36.80 -0.02 -24.13
CA THR A 22 35.85 1.10 -24.24
C THR A 22 34.41 0.62 -24.20
N LEU A 23 34.07 -0.46 -24.90
CA LEU A 23 32.73 -1.05 -24.85
C LEU A 23 32.39 -1.56 -23.45
N GLY A 24 33.34 -2.18 -22.76
CA GLY A 24 33.18 -2.59 -21.35
C GLY A 24 32.92 -1.41 -20.41
N LEU A 25 33.63 -0.29 -20.59
CA LEU A 25 33.43 0.94 -19.82
C LEU A 25 32.06 1.59 -20.09
N ILE A 26 31.61 1.60 -21.35
CA ILE A 26 30.27 2.12 -21.69
C ILE A 26 29.18 1.25 -21.07
N ILE A 27 29.30 -0.08 -21.18
CA ILE A 27 28.33 -1.02 -20.61
C ILE A 27 28.28 -0.88 -19.09
N THR A 28 29.44 -0.81 -18.42
CA THR A 28 29.49 -0.63 -16.96
C THR A 28 28.99 0.75 -16.52
N GLY A 29 29.25 1.80 -17.30
CA GLY A 29 28.68 3.13 -17.08
C GLY A 29 27.16 3.15 -17.18
N ILE A 30 26.59 2.51 -18.21
CA ILE A 30 25.14 2.36 -18.37
C ILE A 30 24.55 1.52 -17.24
N LEU A 31 25.17 0.39 -16.88
CA LEU A 31 24.71 -0.42 -15.74
C LEU A 31 24.73 0.36 -14.43
N SER A 32 25.80 1.11 -14.17
CA SER A 32 25.92 1.93 -12.96
C SER A 32 24.85 3.02 -12.92
N PHE A 33 24.60 3.66 -14.06
CA PHE A 33 23.53 4.65 -14.20
C PHE A 33 22.14 4.03 -14.00
N LEU A 34 21.88 2.84 -14.56
CA LEU A 34 20.63 2.10 -14.32
C LEU A 34 20.45 1.72 -12.84
N VAL A 35 21.52 1.30 -12.16
CA VAL A 35 21.49 1.03 -10.71
C VAL A 35 21.15 2.29 -9.93
N VAL A 36 21.72 3.45 -10.29
CA VAL A 36 21.38 4.74 -9.66
C VAL A 36 19.91 5.11 -9.92
N LEU A 37 19.41 4.94 -11.15
CA LEU A 37 18.00 5.19 -11.46
C LEU A 37 17.08 4.28 -10.63
N VAL A 38 17.34 2.97 -10.60
CA VAL A 38 16.56 2.03 -9.78
C VAL A 38 16.63 2.37 -8.29
N THR A 39 17.76 2.90 -7.81
CA THR A 39 17.93 3.33 -6.41
C THR A 39 17.13 4.61 -6.10
N ILE A 40 17.11 5.58 -7.02
CA ILE A 40 16.34 6.84 -6.85
C ILE A 40 14.83 6.58 -6.98
N TYR A 41 14.41 5.81 -7.99
CA TYR A 41 13.01 5.43 -8.16
C TYR A 41 12.54 4.36 -7.17
N GLY A 42 13.46 3.74 -6.42
CA GLY A 42 13.17 2.82 -5.32
C GLY A 42 12.70 3.51 -4.04
N GLN A 43 12.56 4.84 -4.04
CA GLN A 43 12.07 5.64 -2.92
C GLN A 43 10.53 5.61 -2.85
N PHE A 44 9.98 4.41 -2.61
CA PHE A 44 8.54 4.20 -2.48
C PHE A 44 8.09 4.41 -1.04
N THR A 45 7.20 5.38 -0.77
CA THR A 45 6.49 5.46 0.51
C THR A 45 5.24 4.57 0.47
N GLY A 46 5.47 3.29 0.19
CA GLY A 46 4.62 2.20 0.63
C GLY A 46 3.37 1.84 -0.16
N THR A 47 3.07 0.54 -0.16
CA THR A 47 1.81 -0.01 -0.66
C THR A 47 0.93 -0.35 0.53
N PHE A 48 -0.30 0.17 0.54
CA PHE A 48 -1.36 -0.30 1.43
C PHE A 48 -2.21 -1.31 0.67
N LEU A 49 -2.38 -2.50 1.23
CA LEU A 49 -3.25 -3.54 0.68
C LEU A 49 -4.37 -3.85 1.67
N ILE A 50 -5.62 -3.69 1.25
CA ILE A 50 -6.80 -4.18 1.96
C ILE A 50 -7.25 -5.45 1.26
N LYS A 51 -7.56 -6.51 2.00
CA LYS A 51 -8.06 -7.75 1.40
C LYS A 51 -8.98 -8.52 2.32
N LEU A 52 -9.78 -9.39 1.72
CA LEU A 52 -10.49 -10.44 2.41
C LEU A 52 -9.63 -11.70 2.50
N THR A 53 -9.96 -12.56 3.46
CA THR A 53 -9.57 -13.97 3.41
C THR A 53 -10.56 -14.75 2.57
N SER A 54 -10.12 -15.88 2.00
CA SER A 54 -11.02 -16.74 1.23
C SER A 54 -12.18 -17.29 2.06
N ALA A 55 -12.06 -17.35 3.39
CA ALA A 55 -13.17 -17.70 4.27
C ALA A 55 -14.22 -16.59 4.31
N ALA A 56 -13.78 -15.33 4.43
CA ALA A 56 -14.65 -14.16 4.42
C ALA A 56 -15.40 -14.01 3.09
N GLU A 57 -14.69 -14.18 1.97
CA GLU A 57 -15.27 -14.16 0.62
C GLU A 57 -16.38 -15.22 0.48
N ARG A 58 -16.09 -16.48 0.87
CA ARG A 58 -17.07 -17.56 0.81
C ARG A 58 -18.28 -17.35 1.71
N LYS A 59 -18.13 -16.60 2.80
CA LYS A 59 -19.21 -16.24 3.72
C LYS A 59 -20.00 -15.01 3.25
N GLY A 60 -19.63 -14.42 2.10
CA GLY A 60 -20.38 -13.32 1.48
C GLY A 60 -19.95 -11.94 1.98
N ILE A 61 -18.77 -11.81 2.59
CA ILE A 61 -18.21 -10.50 2.88
C ILE A 61 -17.68 -9.89 1.59
N LEU A 62 -18.03 -8.62 1.35
CA LEU A 62 -17.66 -7.85 0.17
C LEU A 62 -16.84 -6.63 0.55
N LEU A 63 -15.91 -6.23 -0.32
CA LEU A 63 -15.26 -4.92 -0.29
C LEU A 63 -15.65 -4.13 -1.55
N ALA A 64 -15.85 -2.83 -1.40
CA ALA A 64 -16.05 -1.92 -2.53
C ALA A 64 -15.42 -0.55 -2.26
N THR A 65 -15.18 0.21 -3.35
CA THR A 65 -14.79 1.62 -3.29
C THR A 65 -15.96 2.58 -3.44
N ASP A 66 -17.17 2.06 -3.57
CA ASP A 66 -18.39 2.83 -3.68
C ASP A 66 -19.46 2.22 -2.77
N HIS A 67 -20.38 3.06 -2.30
CA HIS A 67 -21.46 2.62 -1.41
C HIS A 67 -22.47 1.68 -2.11
N GLY A 68 -22.59 1.75 -3.44
CA GLY A 68 -23.50 0.91 -4.22
C GLY A 68 -22.99 -0.52 -4.43
N PHE A 69 -21.73 -0.80 -4.08
CA PHE A 69 -21.05 -2.06 -4.37
C PHE A 69 -21.02 -2.37 -5.88
N GLU A 70 -20.94 -1.36 -6.74
CA GLU A 70 -20.72 -1.57 -8.18
C GLU A 70 -19.26 -1.95 -8.48
N SER A 71 -18.33 -1.58 -7.58
CA SER A 71 -16.88 -1.86 -7.65
C SER A 71 -16.43 -2.97 -6.69
N GLU A 72 -17.24 -4.03 -6.55
CA GLU A 72 -16.88 -5.19 -5.72
C GLU A 72 -15.51 -5.79 -6.07
N THR A 73 -14.72 -6.09 -5.04
CA THR A 73 -13.41 -6.70 -5.20
C THR A 73 -12.98 -7.46 -3.95
N GLU A 74 -12.11 -8.47 -4.14
CA GLU A 74 -11.46 -9.21 -3.05
C GLU A 74 -10.35 -8.40 -2.37
N LYS A 75 -9.83 -7.39 -3.08
CA LYS A 75 -8.68 -6.61 -2.65
C LYS A 75 -8.70 -5.18 -3.18
N LEU A 76 -8.22 -4.26 -2.34
CA LEU A 76 -8.00 -2.86 -2.67
C LEU A 76 -6.53 -2.53 -2.49
N VAL A 77 -5.94 -1.90 -3.50
CA VAL A 77 -4.53 -1.48 -3.49
C VAL A 77 -4.51 0.03 -3.61
N LEU A 78 -3.97 0.69 -2.59
CA LEU A 78 -3.82 2.15 -2.60
C LEU A 78 -2.64 2.55 -3.47
N ASN A 79 -2.73 3.73 -4.06
CA ASN A 79 -1.63 4.31 -4.80
C ASN A 79 -0.54 4.74 -3.80
N PRO A 80 0.71 4.31 -4.00
CA PRO A 80 1.81 4.78 -3.17
C PRO A 80 2.00 6.28 -3.39
N ILE A 81 2.26 7.02 -2.32
CA ILE A 81 2.77 8.39 -2.41
C ILE A 81 4.28 8.39 -2.16
N SER A 82 4.94 9.46 -2.59
CA SER A 82 6.39 9.64 -2.40
C SER A 82 6.66 11.00 -1.77
N ASN A 83 7.85 11.17 -1.19
CA ASN A 83 8.26 12.42 -0.54
C ASN A 83 7.29 12.86 0.58
N VAL A 84 6.86 11.89 1.39
CA VAL A 84 6.00 12.13 2.56
C VAL A 84 6.84 12.79 3.65
N GLU A 85 6.42 13.97 4.07
CA GLU A 85 6.93 14.65 5.26
C GLU A 85 6.16 14.16 6.49
N ASP A 86 6.77 14.28 7.66
CA ASP A 86 6.10 13.95 8.91
C ASP A 86 5.10 15.05 9.29
N ILE A 87 4.10 14.65 10.07
CA ILE A 87 3.02 15.54 10.51
C ILE A 87 2.52 15.11 11.88
N LEU A 88 1.96 16.06 12.63
CA LEU A 88 1.23 15.76 13.85
C LEU A 88 -0.23 15.49 13.50
N GLU A 89 -0.87 14.56 14.21
CA GLU A 89 -2.29 14.27 14.03
C GLU A 89 -3.17 15.53 14.06
N SER A 90 -2.89 16.45 14.98
CA SER A 90 -3.61 17.72 15.15
C SER A 90 -3.52 18.66 13.94
N ASN A 91 -2.56 18.43 13.04
CA ASN A 91 -2.32 19.26 11.86
C ASN A 91 -2.98 18.68 10.61
N ILE A 92 -3.68 17.54 10.72
CA ILE A 92 -4.50 17.00 9.63
C ILE A 92 -5.82 17.79 9.62
N VAL A 93 -5.90 18.82 8.78
CA VAL A 93 -7.01 19.81 8.79
C VAL A 93 -8.22 19.45 7.93
N ARG A 94 -8.13 18.39 7.12
CA ARG A 94 -9.15 18.00 6.12
C ARG A 94 -9.96 16.77 6.53
N ILE A 95 -10.01 16.44 7.83
CA ILE A 95 -10.62 15.19 8.31
C ILE A 95 -12.09 15.11 7.89
N GLU A 96 -12.84 16.20 8.00
CA GLU A 96 -14.25 16.27 7.63
C GLU A 96 -14.46 16.00 6.13
N GLU A 97 -13.61 16.55 5.27
CA GLU A 97 -13.66 16.32 3.82
C GLU A 97 -13.31 14.87 3.46
N ILE A 98 -12.29 14.31 4.13
CA ILE A 98 -11.86 12.92 3.98
C ILE A 98 -13.00 11.96 4.37
N LEU A 99 -13.69 12.23 5.48
CA LEU A 99 -14.82 11.42 5.95
C LEU A 99 -16.07 11.58 5.07
N ALA A 100 -16.24 12.72 4.41
CA ALA A 100 -17.30 12.96 3.43
C ALA A 100 -17.04 12.27 2.07
N SER A 101 -15.85 11.69 1.84
CA SER A 101 -15.53 10.98 0.60
C SER A 101 -16.51 9.83 0.33
N GLU A 102 -16.94 9.71 -0.92
CA GLU A 102 -17.78 8.59 -1.42
C GLU A 102 -16.97 7.29 -1.64
N GLY A 103 -15.65 7.33 -1.40
CA GLY A 103 -14.75 6.19 -1.48
C GLY A 103 -13.53 6.43 -2.35
N GLY A 104 -12.61 5.46 -2.35
CA GLY A 104 -11.32 5.55 -3.02
C GLY A 104 -10.30 6.37 -2.25
N GLN A 105 -9.21 6.74 -2.93
CA GLN A 105 -8.13 7.53 -2.36
C GLN A 105 -8.50 9.02 -2.38
N TYR A 106 -8.38 9.69 -1.23
CA TYR A 106 -8.54 11.13 -1.17
C TYR A 106 -7.30 11.81 -1.75
N GLU A 107 -7.53 12.77 -2.64
CA GLU A 107 -6.49 13.64 -3.19
C GLU A 107 -6.60 14.99 -2.50
N ASP A 108 -5.55 15.39 -1.77
CA ASP A 108 -5.53 16.69 -1.12
C ASP A 108 -5.48 17.79 -2.19
N PRO A 109 -6.48 18.71 -2.23
CA PRO A 109 -6.58 19.72 -3.29
C PRO A 109 -5.42 20.72 -3.27
N ASP A 110 -4.74 20.87 -2.12
CA ASP A 110 -3.57 21.72 -1.98
C ASP A 110 -2.27 21.00 -2.41
N GLY A 111 -2.37 19.72 -2.82
CA GLY A 111 -1.24 18.91 -3.31
C GLY A 111 -0.33 18.40 -2.20
N ASN A 112 -0.81 18.39 -0.96
CA ASN A 112 -0.03 17.92 0.19
C ASN A 112 0.13 16.40 0.18
N ASN A 113 1.34 15.94 0.50
CA ASN A 113 1.68 14.51 0.61
C ASN A 113 1.97 14.07 2.05
N TYR A 114 1.46 14.79 3.06
CA TYR A 114 1.70 14.50 4.48
C TYR A 114 1.04 13.21 4.97
N TYR A 115 -0.02 12.76 4.30
CA TYR A 115 -0.78 11.57 4.66
C TYR A 115 -1.37 10.89 3.41
N ILE A 116 -1.70 9.61 3.55
CA ILE A 116 -2.53 8.87 2.61
C ILE A 116 -3.90 8.67 3.28
N ALA A 117 -4.97 9.12 2.64
CA ALA A 117 -6.33 8.86 3.09
C ALA A 117 -7.08 8.00 2.08
N TYR A 118 -7.82 7.00 2.55
CA TYR A 118 -8.57 6.09 1.69
C TYR A 118 -9.86 5.62 2.36
N THR A 119 -10.95 5.67 1.61
CA THR A 119 -12.29 5.30 2.07
C THR A 119 -12.78 4.10 1.27
N PHE A 120 -13.34 3.11 1.95
CA PHE A 120 -13.90 1.90 1.35
C PHE A 120 -15.04 1.37 2.19
N PHE A 121 -15.76 0.40 1.64
CA PHE A 121 -16.93 -0.19 2.28
C PHE A 121 -16.73 -1.68 2.48
N VAL A 122 -17.20 -2.18 3.61
CA VAL A 122 -17.30 -3.61 3.92
C VAL A 122 -18.77 -3.93 4.10
N LYS A 123 -19.28 -4.94 3.40
CA LYS A 123 -20.67 -5.40 3.55
C LYS A 123 -20.72 -6.89 3.86
N ASN A 124 -21.63 -7.28 4.74
CA ASN A 124 -22.06 -8.67 4.84
C ASN A 124 -23.21 -8.92 3.85
N SER A 125 -22.88 -9.44 2.67
CA SER A 125 -23.86 -9.91 1.67
C SER A 125 -24.13 -11.41 1.80
N GLY A 126 -23.73 -11.99 2.93
CA GLY A 126 -23.93 -13.39 3.27
C GLY A 126 -25.38 -13.69 3.66
N ARG A 127 -25.57 -14.83 4.33
CA ARG A 127 -26.89 -15.28 4.80
C ARG A 127 -26.98 -15.45 6.31
N GLU A 128 -25.89 -15.16 7.00
CA GLU A 128 -25.71 -15.41 8.43
C GLU A 128 -25.13 -14.16 9.07
N VAL A 129 -25.51 -13.93 10.32
CA VAL A 129 -24.81 -12.99 11.21
C VAL A 129 -23.49 -13.65 11.60
N ILE A 130 -22.37 -12.96 11.40
CA ILE A 130 -21.03 -13.51 11.64
C ILE A 130 -20.14 -12.47 12.29
N ASP A 131 -19.11 -12.95 12.99
CA ASP A 131 -18.08 -12.05 13.50
C ASP A 131 -16.99 -11.87 12.43
N VAL A 132 -16.57 -10.63 12.23
CA VAL A 132 -15.49 -10.29 11.30
C VAL A 132 -14.38 -9.58 12.04
N ARG A 133 -13.22 -10.21 12.13
CA ARG A 133 -12.00 -9.60 12.64
C ARG A 133 -11.25 -8.91 11.52
N TYR A 134 -10.69 -7.73 11.80
CA TYR A 134 -9.65 -7.16 10.96
C TYR A 134 -8.30 -7.14 11.68
N ASP A 135 -7.23 -7.39 10.94
CA ASP A 135 -5.85 -7.30 11.39
C ASP A 135 -5.07 -6.31 10.52
N LEU A 136 -4.57 -5.24 11.13
CA LEU A 136 -3.71 -4.23 10.52
C LEU A 136 -2.24 -4.56 10.83
N THR A 137 -1.47 -4.88 9.80
CA THR A 137 -0.11 -5.43 9.92
C THR A 137 0.91 -4.66 9.07
N LEU A 138 2.07 -4.38 9.64
CA LEU A 138 3.27 -3.93 8.96
C LEU A 138 4.00 -5.12 8.31
N LEU A 139 3.90 -5.24 6.99
CA LEU A 139 4.53 -6.33 6.23
C LEU A 139 6.03 -6.12 6.03
N ARG A 140 6.44 -4.89 5.78
CA ARG A 140 7.84 -4.54 5.52
C ARG A 140 8.12 -3.12 5.95
N GLN A 141 9.35 -2.87 6.36
CA GLN A 141 9.84 -1.52 6.58
C GLN A 141 11.30 -1.40 6.12
N HIS A 142 11.70 -0.17 5.83
CA HIS A 142 13.06 0.26 5.55
C HIS A 142 13.38 1.48 6.41
N LYS A 143 14.63 1.60 6.86
CA LYS A 143 15.08 2.67 7.78
C LYS A 143 14.18 2.87 9.01
N ARG A 144 13.60 1.78 9.53
CA ARG A 144 12.73 1.81 10.71
C ARG A 144 11.52 2.75 10.61
N LEU A 145 11.14 3.18 9.40
CA LEU A 145 10.04 4.13 9.20
C LEU A 145 8.69 3.60 9.76
N GLY A 146 8.53 2.27 9.82
CA GLY A 146 7.36 1.64 10.43
C GLY A 146 7.23 1.91 11.94
N GLU A 147 8.28 2.35 12.62
CA GLU A 147 8.22 2.77 14.03
C GLU A 147 7.55 4.14 14.19
N ALA A 148 7.68 5.04 13.22
CA ALA A 148 7.01 6.35 13.21
C ALA A 148 5.65 6.34 12.49
N LEU A 149 5.29 5.22 11.86
CA LEU A 149 4.01 5.07 11.18
C LEU A 149 2.84 5.12 12.16
N ALA A 150 1.84 5.93 11.82
CA ALA A 150 0.55 5.99 12.48
C ALA A 150 -0.57 5.73 11.48
N VAL A 151 -1.62 5.02 11.91
CA VAL A 151 -2.83 4.78 11.12
C VAL A 151 -4.05 5.14 11.95
N ILE A 152 -4.77 6.16 11.53
CA ILE A 152 -6.11 6.48 12.04
C ILE A 152 -7.10 5.65 11.21
N MET A 153 -8.06 5.03 11.89
CA MET A 153 -9.16 4.33 11.25
C MET A 153 -10.46 4.89 11.81
N TYR A 154 -11.29 5.41 10.91
CA TYR A 154 -12.67 5.78 11.19
C TYR A 154 -13.59 4.67 10.69
N ILE A 155 -14.55 4.27 11.51
CA ILE A 155 -15.52 3.22 11.21
C ILE A 155 -16.91 3.80 11.43
N ASP A 156 -17.65 3.94 10.34
CA ASP A 156 -19.00 4.47 10.31
C ASP A 156 -19.98 3.32 10.03
N ASN A 157 -20.97 3.15 10.91
CA ASN A 157 -22.03 2.14 10.78
C ASN A 157 -23.16 2.59 9.85
N LEU A 158 -23.12 3.82 9.32
CA LEU A 158 -24.10 4.40 8.42
C LEU A 158 -25.53 4.46 9.00
N ASP A 159 -25.64 4.45 10.33
CA ASP A 159 -26.89 4.49 11.11
C ASP A 159 -27.18 5.89 11.69
N GLY A 160 -26.35 6.88 11.35
CA GLY A 160 -26.44 8.25 11.85
C GLY A 160 -25.69 8.50 13.16
N THR A 161 -25.02 7.48 13.72
CA THR A 161 -24.08 7.68 14.83
C THR A 161 -22.74 8.24 14.34
N PRO A 162 -22.01 9.01 15.16
CA PRO A 162 -20.68 9.47 14.79
C PRO A 162 -19.73 8.29 14.57
N PRO A 163 -18.81 8.36 13.59
CA PRO A 163 -17.87 7.29 13.32
C PRO A 163 -16.95 7.03 14.52
N GLU A 164 -16.72 5.76 14.82
CA GLU A 164 -15.71 5.36 15.80
C GLU A 164 -14.32 5.69 15.27
N LYS A 165 -13.46 6.25 16.12
CA LYS A 165 -12.08 6.59 15.78
C LYS A 165 -11.12 5.72 16.56
N GLU A 166 -10.23 5.05 15.85
CA GLU A 166 -9.12 4.27 16.41
C GLU A 166 -7.79 4.78 15.85
N ILE A 167 -6.74 4.78 16.67
CA ILE A 167 -5.39 5.14 16.24
C ILE A 167 -4.44 3.99 16.56
N TYR A 168 -3.72 3.55 15.54
CA TYR A 168 -2.78 2.44 15.63
C TYR A 168 -1.35 2.90 15.41
N TYR A 169 -0.51 2.41 16.31
CA TYR A 169 0.94 2.56 16.25
C TYR A 169 1.59 1.18 16.27
N LYS A 170 2.80 1.10 15.70
CA LYS A 170 3.60 -0.12 15.83
C LYS A 170 3.96 -0.40 17.28
N LYS A 171 3.55 -1.57 17.75
CA LYS A 171 3.96 -2.12 19.05
C LYS A 171 5.39 -2.66 18.96
N GLU A 172 6.16 -2.48 20.02
CA GLU A 172 7.53 -2.98 20.09
C GLU A 172 7.56 -4.51 19.92
N GLY A 173 8.50 -5.02 19.12
CA GLY A 173 8.65 -6.45 18.86
C GLY A 173 7.53 -7.09 18.02
N SER A 174 6.53 -6.32 17.58
CA SER A 174 5.41 -6.84 16.77
C SER A 174 5.28 -6.10 15.44
N ASN A 175 4.80 -6.84 14.44
CA ASN A 175 4.37 -6.27 13.17
C ASN A 175 2.86 -5.98 13.14
N LEU A 176 2.10 -6.43 14.15
CA LEU A 176 0.69 -6.10 14.29
C LEU A 176 0.56 -4.67 14.84
N LEU A 177 -0.04 -3.79 14.03
CA LEU A 177 -0.36 -2.41 14.39
C LEU A 177 -1.64 -2.38 15.25
N GLY A 178 -2.65 -3.13 14.82
CA GLY A 178 -3.96 -3.16 15.46
C GLY A 178 -4.82 -4.31 14.99
N ALA A 179 -5.79 -4.69 15.82
CA ALA A 179 -6.83 -5.62 15.45
C ALA A 179 -8.09 -5.34 16.27
N LYS A 180 -9.26 -5.47 15.65
CA LYS A 180 -10.56 -5.39 16.30
C LYS A 180 -11.52 -6.33 15.58
N ARG A 181 -12.67 -6.53 16.18
CA ARG A 181 -13.74 -7.37 15.67
C ARG A 181 -15.01 -6.57 15.50
N PHE A 182 -15.68 -6.79 14.38
CA PHE A 182 -17.09 -6.48 14.19
C PHE A 182 -17.88 -7.65 14.73
N GLU A 183 -18.38 -7.51 15.96
CA GLU A 183 -19.25 -8.49 16.60
C GLU A 183 -20.63 -8.42 15.96
N ASN A 184 -21.24 -9.58 15.71
CA ASN A 184 -22.59 -9.71 15.14
C ASN A 184 -22.79 -8.88 13.85
N PHE A 185 -21.87 -8.97 12.88
CA PHE A 185 -22.00 -8.22 11.64
C PHE A 185 -23.23 -8.72 10.87
N GLU A 186 -24.31 -7.93 10.86
CA GLU A 186 -25.64 -8.37 10.42
C GLU A 186 -25.71 -8.51 8.90
N VAL A 187 -26.65 -9.32 8.41
CA VAL A 187 -26.89 -9.46 6.97
C VAL A 187 -27.33 -8.11 6.40
N ASP A 188 -26.76 -7.74 5.27
CA ASP A 188 -26.90 -6.45 4.60
C ASP A 188 -26.32 -5.23 5.35
N GLU A 189 -25.70 -5.44 6.52
CA GLU A 189 -24.99 -4.38 7.22
C GLU A 189 -23.77 -3.92 6.41
N VAL A 190 -23.60 -2.59 6.32
CA VAL A 190 -22.50 -1.94 5.62
C VAL A 190 -21.74 -1.09 6.62
N LYS A 191 -20.41 -1.25 6.63
CA LYS A 191 -19.50 -0.36 7.35
C LYS A 191 -18.70 0.45 6.36
N LYS A 192 -18.71 1.77 6.50
CA LYS A 192 -17.80 2.67 5.78
C LYS A 192 -16.54 2.84 6.63
N ILE A 193 -15.39 2.55 6.04
CA ILE A 193 -14.10 2.60 6.72
C ILE A 193 -13.22 3.60 6.00
N THR A 194 -12.71 4.57 6.75
CA THR A 194 -11.75 5.56 6.27
C THR A 194 -10.45 5.42 7.03
N ILE A 195 -9.36 5.15 6.32
CA ILE A 195 -8.01 5.04 6.88
C ILE A 195 -7.19 6.26 6.52
N ILE A 196 -6.48 6.83 7.50
CA ILE A 196 -5.51 7.90 7.31
C ILE A 196 -4.17 7.41 7.83
N THR A 197 -3.22 7.24 6.92
CA THR A 197 -1.86 6.79 7.23
C THR A 197 -0.91 7.96 7.12
N PHE A 198 -0.10 8.19 8.15
CA PHE A 198 0.87 9.29 8.17
C PHE A 198 2.12 8.91 8.96
N ILE A 199 3.17 9.72 8.84
CA ILE A 199 4.38 9.60 9.65
C ILE A 199 4.26 10.58 10.81
N ASP A 200 4.21 10.07 12.03
CA ASP A 200 4.04 10.87 13.24
C ASP A 200 5.33 11.64 13.58
N GLY A 201 5.27 12.97 13.52
CA GLY A 201 6.39 13.86 13.82
C GLY A 201 6.93 13.76 15.26
N HIS A 202 6.17 13.22 16.21
CA HIS A 202 6.68 12.96 17.56
C HIS A 202 7.55 11.70 17.64
N ARG A 203 7.46 10.81 16.64
CA ARG A 203 8.11 9.49 16.63
C ARG A 203 9.14 9.35 15.50
N SER A 204 9.09 10.25 14.52
CA SER A 204 10.06 10.34 13.44
C SER A 204 11.42 10.85 13.93
N ASN A 205 12.46 10.57 13.15
CA ASN A 205 13.78 11.18 13.33
C ASN A 205 14.55 11.17 11.99
N PRO A 206 15.66 11.93 11.87
CA PRO A 206 16.39 12.05 10.60
C PRO A 206 16.94 10.74 10.02
N GLU A 207 17.15 9.69 10.82
CA GLU A 207 17.62 8.39 10.31
C GLU A 207 16.57 7.68 9.45
N MET A 208 15.30 8.04 9.62
CA MET A 208 14.16 7.48 8.89
C MET A 208 13.96 8.09 7.50
N LEU A 209 14.67 9.18 7.16
CA LEU A 209 14.57 9.85 5.86
C LEU A 209 14.89 8.91 4.69
N GLY A 210 14.04 8.88 3.67
CA GLY A 210 14.13 7.91 2.57
C GLY A 210 13.78 6.48 2.99
N GLY A 211 13.07 6.33 4.11
CA GLY A 211 12.48 5.07 4.54
C GLY A 211 11.28 4.67 3.67
N ALA A 212 10.78 3.47 3.90
CA ALA A 212 9.63 2.91 3.21
C ALA A 212 8.88 1.97 4.16
N VAL A 213 7.56 1.85 4.00
CA VAL A 213 6.73 0.91 4.76
C VAL A 213 5.80 0.17 3.82
N LYS A 214 5.40 -1.05 4.15
CA LYS A 214 4.32 -1.76 3.45
C LYS A 214 3.38 -2.27 4.50
N ILE A 215 2.10 -1.91 4.38
CA ILE A 215 1.07 -2.26 5.35
C ILE A 215 -0.07 -3.01 4.68
N GLN A 216 -0.77 -3.79 5.49
CA GLN A 216 -1.87 -4.61 5.06
C GLN A 216 -2.97 -4.62 6.10
N LEU A 217 -4.22 -4.52 5.64
CA LEU A 217 -5.42 -4.75 6.41
C LEU A 217 -6.10 -6.01 5.87
N VAL A 218 -6.33 -6.99 6.74
CA VAL A 218 -6.97 -8.27 6.37
C VAL A 218 -8.24 -8.45 7.16
N PHE A 219 -9.35 -8.72 6.47
CA PHE A 219 -10.60 -9.13 7.10
C PHE A 219 -10.76 -10.65 7.08
N THR A 220 -11.05 -11.21 8.25
CA THR A 220 -11.19 -12.64 8.50
C THR A 220 -12.51 -12.89 9.20
N VAL A 221 -13.30 -13.84 8.70
CA VAL A 221 -14.47 -14.32 9.43
C VAL A 221 -13.99 -15.21 10.56
N GLU A 222 -14.43 -14.88 11.78
CA GLU A 222 -14.35 -15.75 12.93
C GLU A 222 -15.76 -16.33 13.08
N THR A 223 -15.93 -17.63 12.84
CA THR A 223 -17.19 -18.26 13.23
C THR A 223 -17.26 -18.19 14.74
N ALA A 224 -18.37 -17.71 15.29
CA ALA A 224 -18.70 -17.95 16.70
C ALA A 224 -18.55 -19.46 16.91
N ASP A 225 -17.58 -19.85 17.74
CA ASP A 225 -17.37 -21.25 18.12
C ASP A 225 -18.73 -21.82 18.59
N GLU A 226 -19.16 -22.95 18.02
CA GLU A 226 -20.28 -23.75 18.53
C GLU A 226 -20.06 -24.20 19.97
#